data_AF-A0A315AUP5-F1
#
_entry.id   AF-A0A315AUP5-F1
#
_cell.length_a   1.000
_cell.length_b   1.000
_cell.length_c   1.000
_cell.angle_alpha   90.00
_cell.angle_beta   90.00
_cell.angle_gamma   90.00
#
_symmetry.space_group_name_H-M   'P 1'
#
loop_
_entity.id
_entity.type
_entity.pdbx_description
1 polymer ?
#
loop_
_entity_poly.entity_id
_entity_poly.type
_entity_poly.pdbx_seq_one_letter_code
_entity_poly.pdbx_strand_id
1 'polypeptide(L)'
;QETGSVTEAGGVANGTAVTPNATGTLTSTDVDGTANAFTAVSTAATTIGGYGTYTMTAAGVWAYTLDNTNTAVQALTGSQTLTDTFNVTAADGTIQKVTVTINGTNDAAVISGTTTGAVTEAGGVANATAGTPTASGTLTSTDVDVTANAFTAVSTATASTGGYGTYTMTAAGVWSYTLNNSNTTVQALAASATLTDTFTVTAADGTAKVVTVTITGSNDAAVISGTNTGTVTEAGSNANGDGSVTAGTPSATAT
;
A
#
# COMPACT_ATOMS: atom_id res chain seq x y z
N GLN A 1 -44.38 -3.32 0.03
CA GLN A 1 -43.08 -3.24 -0.66
C GLN A 1 -42.65 -4.65 -1.02
N GLU A 2 -42.68 -4.97 -2.30
CA GLU A 2 -42.25 -6.27 -2.87
C GLU A 2 -40.77 -6.27 -3.21
N THR A 3 -40.08 -5.18 -2.91
CA THR A 3 -38.65 -5.01 -3.15
C THR A 3 -37.93 -4.58 -1.89
N GLY A 4 -36.67 -5.02 -1.78
CA GLY A 4 -35.73 -4.61 -0.75
C GLY A 4 -34.35 -4.36 -1.34
N SER A 5 -33.48 -3.70 -0.58
CA SER A 5 -32.08 -3.52 -0.95
C SER A 5 -31.21 -3.70 0.28
N VAL A 6 -30.09 -4.39 0.12
CA VAL A 6 -29.02 -4.50 1.10
C VAL A 6 -27.69 -4.21 0.45
N THR A 7 -26.70 -3.90 1.27
CA THR A 7 -25.30 -3.82 0.86
C THR A 7 -24.54 -4.81 1.72
N GLU A 8 -23.61 -5.56 1.13
CA GLU A 8 -22.75 -6.42 1.93
C GLU A 8 -21.88 -5.59 2.87
N ALA A 9 -21.42 -6.19 3.97
CA ALA A 9 -20.61 -5.52 4.97
C ALA A 9 -19.12 -5.40 4.58
N GLY A 10 -18.75 -5.81 3.36
CA GLY A 10 -17.37 -6.09 2.95
C GLY A 10 -16.77 -7.25 3.76
N GLY A 11 -15.53 -7.60 3.44
CA GLY A 11 -14.68 -8.52 4.18
C GLY A 11 -13.85 -7.84 5.27
N VAL A 12 -12.88 -8.59 5.83
CA VAL A 12 -12.13 -8.24 7.05
C VAL A 12 -11.28 -6.96 6.99
N ALA A 13 -11.18 -6.31 5.83
CA ALA A 13 -10.37 -5.12 5.60
C ALA A 13 -11.17 -3.85 5.29
N ASN A 14 -12.51 -3.92 5.22
CA ASN A 14 -13.32 -2.75 4.89
C ASN A 14 -13.68 -1.90 6.12
N GLY A 15 -13.60 -0.56 5.97
CA GLY A 15 -13.82 0.43 7.04
C GLY A 15 -15.26 0.90 7.21
N THR A 16 -16.20 0.41 6.39
CA THR A 16 -17.61 0.86 6.44
C THR A 16 -18.52 -0.28 6.90
N ALA A 17 -18.90 -0.27 8.17
CA ALA A 17 -19.91 -1.19 8.69
C ALA A 17 -21.27 -0.85 8.06
N VAL A 18 -21.81 -1.75 7.24
CA VAL A 18 -23.16 -1.62 6.67
C VAL A 18 -24.10 -2.61 7.35
N THR A 19 -25.39 -2.27 7.37
CA THR A 19 -26.46 -3.14 7.90
C THR A 19 -26.91 -4.14 6.83
N PRO A 20 -26.62 -5.45 6.96
CA PRO A 20 -26.93 -6.49 5.96
C PRO A 20 -28.41 -6.93 6.00
N ASN A 21 -29.33 -6.02 6.31
CA ASN A 21 -30.72 -6.32 6.59
C ASN A 21 -31.65 -5.40 5.80
N ALA A 22 -32.74 -5.96 5.28
CA ALA A 22 -33.83 -5.23 4.66
C ALA A 22 -35.16 -5.64 5.29
N THR A 23 -36.11 -4.71 5.37
CA THR A 23 -37.47 -4.99 5.84
C THR A 23 -38.49 -4.33 4.93
N GLY A 24 -39.71 -4.85 4.93
CA GLY A 24 -40.82 -4.24 4.23
C GLY A 24 -42.15 -4.83 4.68
N THR A 25 -43.24 -4.23 4.20
CA THR A 25 -44.60 -4.66 4.52
C THR A 25 -45.37 -4.90 3.24
N LEU A 26 -45.98 -6.06 3.12
CA LEU A 26 -46.96 -6.39 2.08
C LEU A 26 -48.36 -6.30 2.66
N THR A 27 -49.31 -5.90 1.84
CA THR A 27 -50.73 -5.85 2.18
C THR A 27 -51.47 -6.86 1.33
N SER A 28 -52.31 -7.68 1.95
CA SER A 28 -53.24 -8.56 1.25
C SER A 28 -54.66 -7.97 1.36
N THR A 29 -55.40 -7.99 0.26
CA THR A 29 -56.82 -7.61 0.22
C THR A 29 -57.58 -8.63 -0.61
N ASP A 30 -58.53 -9.30 -0.01
CA ASP A 30 -59.41 -10.26 -0.66
C ASP A 30 -60.86 -9.73 -0.62
N VAL A 31 -61.51 -9.62 -1.78
CA VAL A 31 -62.90 -9.15 -1.90
C VAL A 31 -63.92 -10.26 -1.62
N ASP A 32 -63.50 -11.51 -1.78
CA ASP A 32 -64.34 -12.72 -1.68
C ASP A 32 -64.07 -13.50 -0.37
N GLY A 33 -63.00 -13.17 0.35
CA GLY A 33 -62.55 -13.83 1.58
C GLY A 33 -62.53 -12.95 2.84
N THR A 34 -62.25 -13.56 3.99
CA THR A 34 -62.32 -12.90 5.31
C THR A 34 -60.97 -12.69 6.00
N ALA A 35 -59.86 -13.17 5.43
CA ALA A 35 -58.54 -13.10 6.08
C ALA A 35 -57.48 -12.41 5.20
N ASN A 36 -57.31 -11.09 5.41
CA ASN A 36 -56.21 -10.30 4.86
C ASN A 36 -54.91 -10.56 5.65
N ALA A 37 -54.42 -11.81 5.63
CA ALA A 37 -53.26 -12.27 6.38
C ALA A 37 -52.28 -13.05 5.50
N PHE A 38 -51.05 -13.20 5.98
CA PHE A 38 -50.01 -14.02 5.35
C PHE A 38 -49.68 -15.25 6.18
N THR A 39 -49.16 -16.29 5.52
CA THR A 39 -48.54 -17.44 6.19
C THR A 39 -47.25 -16.98 6.84
N ALA A 40 -47.18 -17.06 8.17
CA ALA A 40 -46.00 -16.62 8.91
C ALA A 40 -44.82 -17.59 8.69
N VAL A 41 -43.63 -17.01 8.53
CA VAL A 41 -42.33 -17.71 8.51
C VAL A 41 -41.56 -17.22 9.73
N SER A 42 -41.76 -17.90 10.86
CA SER A 42 -41.20 -17.49 12.16
C SER A 42 -39.76 -17.95 12.37
N THR A 43 -39.36 -19.04 11.72
CA THR A 43 -37.97 -19.50 11.67
C THR A 43 -37.37 -19.04 10.35
N ALA A 44 -36.18 -18.42 10.41
CA ALA A 44 -35.50 -17.92 9.23
C ALA A 44 -35.35 -19.03 8.18
N ALA A 45 -35.89 -18.77 6.98
CA ALA A 45 -35.83 -19.69 5.85
C ALA A 45 -34.84 -19.16 4.80
N THR A 46 -34.13 -20.06 4.13
CA THR A 46 -33.21 -19.68 3.05
C THR A 46 -33.99 -19.12 1.86
N THR A 47 -33.45 -18.07 1.25
CA THR A 47 -33.99 -17.53 0.00
C THR A 47 -33.68 -18.44 -1.19
N ILE A 48 -34.31 -18.16 -2.33
CA ILE A 48 -34.17 -18.95 -3.56
C ILE A 48 -32.75 -18.82 -4.14
N GLY A 49 -32.15 -17.62 -4.07
CA GLY A 49 -30.78 -17.40 -4.52
C GLY A 49 -29.73 -17.96 -3.56
N GLY A 50 -30.13 -18.29 -2.32
CA GLY A 50 -29.22 -18.79 -1.29
C GLY A 50 -28.25 -17.74 -0.75
N TYR A 51 -28.50 -16.45 -1.02
CA TYR A 51 -27.64 -15.36 -0.54
C TYR A 51 -28.03 -14.88 0.87
N GLY A 52 -29.14 -15.35 1.42
CA GLY A 52 -29.54 -14.97 2.77
C GLY A 52 -30.73 -15.77 3.29
N THR A 53 -31.36 -15.21 4.30
CA THR A 53 -32.56 -15.76 4.93
C THR A 53 -33.65 -14.71 5.04
N TYR A 54 -34.89 -15.17 5.17
CA TYR A 54 -36.04 -14.29 5.39
C TYR A 54 -36.99 -14.81 6.47
N THR A 55 -37.75 -13.89 7.04
CA THR A 55 -38.90 -14.15 7.91
C THR A 55 -40.11 -13.36 7.43
N MET A 56 -41.31 -13.80 7.84
CA MET A 56 -42.57 -13.16 7.46
C MET A 56 -43.54 -13.24 8.64
N THR A 57 -44.15 -12.11 9.00
CA THR A 57 -45.22 -12.06 9.99
C THR A 57 -46.59 -12.25 9.33
N ALA A 58 -47.58 -12.70 10.09
CA ALA A 58 -48.96 -12.81 9.60
C ALA A 58 -49.56 -11.44 9.16
N ALA A 59 -49.01 -10.34 9.69
CA ALA A 59 -49.40 -8.97 9.37
C ALA A 59 -48.74 -8.42 8.09
N GLY A 60 -47.95 -9.21 7.37
CA GLY A 60 -47.35 -8.75 6.12
C GLY A 60 -45.93 -8.22 6.22
N VAL A 61 -45.36 -8.11 7.42
CA VAL A 61 -43.99 -7.61 7.63
C VAL A 61 -43.00 -8.72 7.33
N TRP A 62 -42.14 -8.52 6.34
CA TRP A 62 -41.01 -9.39 6.03
C TRP A 62 -39.70 -8.76 6.49
N ALA A 63 -38.73 -9.62 6.83
CA ALA A 63 -37.36 -9.23 7.07
C ALA A 63 -36.43 -10.15 6.27
N TYR A 64 -35.39 -9.57 5.67
CA TYR A 64 -34.33 -10.27 4.97
C TYR A 64 -33.00 -10.01 5.68
N THR A 65 -32.18 -11.05 5.82
CA THR A 65 -30.83 -10.98 6.36
C THR A 65 -29.87 -11.64 5.36
N LEU A 66 -28.93 -10.85 4.84
CA LEU A 66 -27.88 -11.31 3.93
C LEU A 66 -26.90 -12.23 4.68
N ASP A 67 -26.48 -13.31 4.03
CA ASP A 67 -25.34 -14.11 4.45
C ASP A 67 -24.05 -13.48 3.91
N ASN A 68 -23.41 -12.65 4.74
CA ASN A 68 -22.16 -11.97 4.38
C ASN A 68 -20.95 -12.91 4.27
N THR A 69 -21.11 -14.20 4.59
CA THR A 69 -20.04 -15.19 4.40
C THR A 69 -20.13 -15.90 3.04
N ASN A 70 -21.21 -15.63 2.28
CA ASN A 70 -21.39 -16.20 0.96
C ASN A 70 -20.32 -15.69 -0.01
N THR A 71 -19.56 -16.60 -0.61
CA THR A 71 -18.41 -16.24 -1.46
C THR A 71 -18.80 -15.49 -2.74
N ALA A 72 -20.02 -15.66 -3.24
CA ALA A 72 -20.49 -14.90 -4.39
C ALA A 72 -20.89 -13.47 -4.01
N VAL A 73 -21.36 -13.27 -2.78
CA VAL A 73 -21.65 -11.94 -2.22
C VAL A 73 -20.32 -11.20 -2.02
N GLN A 74 -19.36 -11.83 -1.33
CA GLN A 74 -18.02 -11.29 -1.05
C GLN A 74 -17.15 -11.03 -2.29
N ALA A 75 -17.57 -11.47 -3.48
CA ALA A 75 -16.86 -11.22 -4.73
C ALA A 75 -17.43 -10.01 -5.51
N LEU A 76 -18.45 -9.33 -4.96
CA LEU A 76 -19.07 -8.20 -5.63
C LEU A 76 -18.24 -6.94 -5.45
N THR A 77 -17.64 -6.44 -6.53
CA THR A 77 -17.06 -5.09 -6.51
C THR A 77 -18.13 -4.03 -6.20
N GLY A 78 -17.72 -2.83 -5.77
CA GLY A 78 -18.63 -1.73 -5.43
C GLY A 78 -19.57 -1.23 -6.55
N SER A 79 -19.42 -1.72 -7.79
CA SER A 79 -20.31 -1.43 -8.92
C SER A 79 -21.20 -2.62 -9.31
N GLN A 80 -21.04 -3.77 -8.66
CA GLN A 80 -21.77 -5.00 -8.97
C GLN A 80 -22.94 -5.21 -8.01
N THR A 81 -23.92 -5.97 -8.48
CA THR A 81 -25.10 -6.34 -7.69
C THR A 81 -25.50 -7.78 -7.95
N LEU A 82 -26.03 -8.45 -6.93
CA LEU A 82 -26.79 -9.70 -7.07
C LEU A 82 -28.28 -9.44 -6.82
N THR A 83 -29.10 -10.37 -7.27
CA THR A 83 -30.54 -10.37 -6.97
C THR A 83 -30.89 -11.66 -6.25
N ASP A 84 -31.56 -11.51 -5.11
CA ASP A 84 -32.12 -12.61 -4.35
C ASP A 84 -33.64 -12.52 -4.34
N THR A 85 -34.32 -13.66 -4.17
CA THR A 85 -35.78 -13.71 -4.14
C THR A 85 -36.30 -14.70 -3.12
N PHE A 86 -37.49 -14.44 -2.61
CA PHE A 86 -38.24 -15.40 -1.81
C PHE A 86 -39.74 -15.25 -2.06
N ASN A 87 -40.48 -16.34 -1.87
CA ASN A 87 -41.93 -16.35 -2.04
C ASN A 87 -42.59 -16.25 -0.67
N VAL A 88 -43.65 -15.44 -0.59
CA VAL A 88 -44.58 -15.41 0.55
C VAL A 88 -45.96 -15.80 0.07
N THR A 89 -46.76 -16.37 0.97
CA THR A 89 -48.09 -16.90 0.62
C THR A 89 -49.14 -16.21 1.47
N ALA A 90 -50.13 -15.59 0.84
CA ALA A 90 -51.32 -15.08 1.51
C ALA A 90 -52.19 -16.24 2.04
N ALA A 91 -53.12 -15.95 2.95
CA ALA A 91 -53.93 -16.98 3.61
C ALA A 91 -54.83 -17.78 2.64
N ASP A 92 -55.18 -17.19 1.50
CA ASP A 92 -55.95 -17.80 0.40
C ASP A 92 -55.09 -18.72 -0.51
N GLY A 93 -53.78 -18.77 -0.29
CA GLY A 93 -52.83 -19.52 -1.12
C GLY A 93 -52.18 -18.71 -2.24
N THR A 94 -52.54 -17.44 -2.43
CA THR A 94 -51.91 -16.57 -3.42
C THR A 94 -50.43 -16.35 -3.09
N ILE A 95 -49.55 -16.57 -4.06
CA ILE A 95 -48.09 -16.45 -3.90
C ILE A 95 -47.62 -15.10 -4.44
N GLN A 96 -46.86 -14.37 -3.62
CA GLN A 96 -46.15 -13.15 -4.02
C GLN A 96 -44.64 -13.36 -3.91
N LYS A 97 -43.89 -12.91 -4.92
CA LYS A 97 -42.43 -12.93 -4.91
C LYS A 97 -41.90 -11.59 -4.39
N VAL A 98 -40.99 -11.64 -3.41
CA VAL A 98 -40.21 -10.49 -2.97
C VAL A 98 -38.83 -10.57 -3.61
N THR A 99 -38.34 -9.43 -4.10
CA THR A 99 -37.03 -9.32 -4.77
C THR A 99 -36.11 -8.40 -3.97
N VAL A 100 -34.92 -8.88 -3.62
CA VAL A 100 -33.92 -8.10 -2.89
C VAL A 100 -32.71 -7.87 -3.79
N THR A 101 -32.31 -6.62 -3.97
CA THR A 101 -31.06 -6.26 -4.63
C THR A 101 -29.94 -6.21 -3.60
N ILE A 102 -28.85 -6.92 -3.87
CA ILE A 102 -27.66 -6.97 -3.03
C ILE A 102 -26.59 -6.14 -3.74
N ASN A 103 -26.08 -5.09 -3.08
CA ASN A 103 -25.04 -4.24 -3.61
C ASN A 103 -23.68 -4.67 -3.04
N GLY A 104 -22.68 -4.80 -3.92
CA GLY A 104 -21.31 -5.07 -3.51
C GLY A 104 -20.62 -3.88 -2.85
N THR A 105 -19.51 -4.15 -2.19
CA THR A 105 -18.56 -3.13 -1.71
C THR A 105 -17.16 -3.46 -2.17
N ASN A 106 -16.26 -2.48 -2.25
CA ASN A 106 -14.86 -2.81 -2.51
C ASN A 106 -14.18 -3.27 -1.21
N ASP A 107 -13.62 -4.46 -1.22
CA ASP A 107 -12.68 -4.99 -0.26
C ASP A 107 -11.25 -4.57 -0.59
N ALA A 108 -10.52 -4.10 0.41
CA ALA A 108 -9.13 -3.72 0.22
C ALA A 108 -8.25 -4.96 0.01
N ALA A 109 -7.42 -4.95 -1.03
CA ALA A 109 -6.46 -6.01 -1.27
C ALA A 109 -5.46 -6.20 -0.11
N VAL A 110 -5.10 -7.45 0.15
CA VAL A 110 -4.05 -7.83 1.10
C VAL A 110 -2.71 -7.89 0.37
N ILE A 111 -1.83 -6.92 0.65
CA ILE A 111 -0.48 -6.86 0.06
C ILE A 111 0.57 -7.42 1.04
N SER A 112 1.30 -8.44 0.58
CA SER A 112 2.36 -9.16 1.31
C SER A 112 3.65 -9.28 0.48
N GLY A 113 4.71 -9.88 1.06
CA GLY A 113 6.03 -10.04 0.41
C GLY A 113 7.10 -9.08 0.93
N THR A 114 8.11 -8.80 0.09
CA THR A 114 9.28 -7.99 0.48
C THR A 114 8.95 -6.51 0.46
N THR A 115 8.77 -5.93 1.63
CA THR A 115 8.45 -4.49 1.85
C THR A 115 9.66 -3.65 2.27
N THR A 116 10.84 -4.26 2.28
CA THR A 116 12.08 -3.59 2.67
C THR A 116 13.19 -3.84 1.65
N GLY A 117 14.06 -2.85 1.46
CA GLY A 117 15.27 -2.94 0.66
C GLY A 117 16.46 -2.31 1.39
N ALA A 118 17.67 -2.67 0.97
CA ALA A 118 18.89 -2.05 1.44
C ALA A 118 19.80 -1.74 0.26
N VAL A 119 20.38 -0.54 0.26
CA VAL A 119 21.38 -0.10 -0.70
C VAL A 119 22.57 0.49 0.02
N THR A 120 23.73 0.42 -0.61
CA THR A 120 24.95 1.06 -0.15
C THR A 120 25.40 2.04 -1.22
N GLU A 121 25.70 3.26 -0.79
CA GLU A 121 26.30 4.28 -1.63
C GLU A 121 27.51 3.75 -2.42
N ALA A 122 27.50 3.99 -3.74
CA ALA A 122 28.40 3.35 -4.71
C ALA A 122 29.23 4.32 -5.56
N GLY A 123 29.21 5.61 -5.27
CA GLY A 123 29.99 6.62 -5.99
C GLY A 123 30.31 7.84 -5.15
N GLY A 124 31.02 8.78 -5.76
CA GLY A 124 31.67 9.93 -5.13
C GLY A 124 33.05 10.12 -5.75
N VAL A 125 33.59 11.35 -5.74
CA VAL A 125 34.86 11.69 -6.43
C VAL A 125 36.04 10.82 -5.92
N ALA A 126 35.90 10.20 -4.75
CA ALA A 126 36.89 9.30 -4.19
C ALA A 126 36.30 8.18 -3.32
N ASN A 127 35.15 7.60 -3.70
CA ASN A 127 34.57 6.50 -2.93
C ASN A 127 35.54 5.31 -2.90
N ALA A 128 35.96 4.91 -1.70
CA ALA A 128 37.00 3.90 -1.50
C ALA A 128 36.46 2.46 -1.58
N THR A 129 35.14 2.27 -1.57
CA THR A 129 34.49 0.95 -1.54
C THR A 129 33.42 0.83 -2.63
N ALA A 130 33.37 -0.31 -3.31
CA ALA A 130 32.30 -0.60 -4.26
C ALA A 130 30.96 -0.76 -3.52
N GLY A 131 30.02 0.16 -3.72
CA GLY A 131 28.67 0.08 -3.15
C GLY A 131 27.72 -0.81 -3.94
N THR A 132 26.46 -0.85 -3.51
CA THR A 132 25.36 -1.58 -4.16
C THR A 132 24.17 -0.61 -4.27
N PRO A 133 24.05 0.17 -5.35
CA PRO A 133 23.10 1.28 -5.43
C PRO A 133 21.68 0.84 -5.80
N THR A 134 21.44 -0.47 -5.97
CA THR A 134 20.15 -1.01 -6.39
C THR A 134 19.62 -2.02 -5.39
N ALA A 135 18.30 -2.01 -5.19
CA ALA A 135 17.57 -3.01 -4.42
C ALA A 135 16.34 -3.45 -5.21
N SER A 136 15.88 -4.68 -4.99
CA SER A 136 14.66 -5.20 -5.59
C SER A 136 13.95 -6.15 -4.63
N GLY A 137 12.68 -6.39 -4.91
CA GLY A 137 11.87 -7.34 -4.18
C GLY A 137 10.58 -7.65 -4.92
N THR A 138 9.84 -8.61 -4.38
CA THR A 138 8.56 -9.03 -4.94
C THR A 138 7.49 -8.89 -3.88
N LEU A 139 6.38 -8.28 -4.26
CA LEU A 139 5.14 -8.21 -3.50
C LEU A 139 4.08 -9.06 -4.18
N THR A 140 3.14 -9.55 -3.38
CA THR A 140 1.95 -10.26 -3.84
C THR A 140 0.71 -9.55 -3.33
N SER A 141 -0.31 -9.44 -4.16
CA SER A 141 -1.62 -8.87 -3.82
C SER A 141 -2.66 -9.98 -3.87
N THR A 142 -3.58 -10.01 -2.92
CA THR A 142 -4.76 -10.87 -2.96
C THR A 142 -5.99 -10.07 -2.58
N ASP A 143 -7.02 -10.16 -3.39
CA ASP A 143 -8.26 -9.41 -3.28
C ASP A 143 -9.43 -10.39 -3.50
N VAL A 144 -10.49 -10.24 -2.71
CA VAL A 144 -11.67 -11.11 -2.79
C VAL A 144 -12.62 -10.68 -3.90
N ASP A 145 -12.60 -9.40 -4.29
CA ASP A 145 -13.47 -8.83 -5.31
C ASP A 145 -12.99 -9.12 -6.73
N VAL A 146 -11.66 -9.26 -6.90
CA VAL A 146 -11.02 -9.36 -8.20
C VAL A 146 -9.98 -10.46 -8.26
N THR A 147 -10.06 -11.27 -9.32
CA THR A 147 -9.17 -12.43 -9.52
C THR A 147 -7.80 -12.07 -10.07
N ALA A 148 -7.67 -10.91 -10.72
CA ALA A 148 -6.44 -10.52 -11.42
C ALA A 148 -5.28 -10.18 -10.48
N ASN A 149 -5.54 -9.79 -9.23
CA ASN A 149 -4.55 -9.70 -8.15
C ASN A 149 -3.21 -9.01 -8.54
N ALA A 150 -3.31 -7.89 -9.26
CA ALA A 150 -2.19 -7.19 -9.88
C ALA A 150 -1.83 -5.88 -9.17
N PHE A 151 -0.68 -5.31 -9.52
CA PHE A 151 -0.25 -3.98 -9.12
C PHE A 151 -0.39 -2.96 -10.25
N THR A 152 -0.59 -1.70 -9.89
CA THR A 152 -0.43 -0.57 -10.82
C THR A 152 1.05 -0.45 -11.19
N ALA A 153 1.36 -0.70 -12.46
CA ALA A 153 2.74 -0.67 -12.93
C ALA A 153 3.30 0.77 -12.94
N VAL A 154 4.53 0.90 -12.45
CA VAL A 154 5.36 2.11 -12.54
C VAL A 154 6.50 1.77 -13.49
N SER A 155 6.28 1.99 -14.79
CA SER A 155 7.21 1.59 -15.87
C SER A 155 8.34 2.59 -16.08
N THR A 156 8.10 3.87 -15.80
CA THR A 156 9.11 4.93 -15.79
C THR A 156 9.66 5.13 -14.39
N ALA A 157 11.00 5.20 -14.28
CA ALA A 157 11.68 5.47 -13.01
C ALA A 157 11.12 6.73 -12.36
N THR A 158 10.53 6.57 -11.18
CA THR A 158 9.81 7.63 -10.46
C THR A 158 10.55 7.95 -9.17
N ALA A 159 10.66 9.23 -8.82
CA ALA A 159 11.34 9.65 -7.59
C ALA A 159 10.69 9.02 -6.35
N SER A 160 11.52 8.53 -5.43
CA SER A 160 11.08 8.12 -4.09
C SER A 160 10.65 9.32 -3.26
N THR A 161 10.01 9.06 -2.11
CA THR A 161 9.43 10.08 -1.23
C THR A 161 10.50 11.02 -0.69
N GLY A 162 11.66 10.50 -0.29
CA GLY A 162 12.80 11.29 0.19
C GLY A 162 13.63 11.89 -0.95
N GLY A 163 13.38 11.52 -2.20
CA GLY A 163 14.14 11.99 -3.36
C GLY A 163 15.59 11.48 -3.42
N TYR A 164 15.94 10.46 -2.62
CA TYR A 164 17.28 9.88 -2.61
C TYR A 164 17.49 8.90 -3.76
N GLY A 165 16.43 8.45 -4.43
CA GLY A 165 16.52 7.55 -5.57
C GLY A 165 15.26 7.54 -6.41
N THR A 166 15.15 6.51 -7.25
CA THR A 166 13.98 6.25 -8.09
C THR A 166 13.54 4.80 -7.97
N TYR A 167 12.27 4.53 -8.22
CA TYR A 167 11.71 3.18 -8.18
C TYR A 167 10.87 2.86 -9.42
N THR A 168 10.67 1.57 -9.64
CA THR A 168 9.73 1.00 -10.62
C THR A 168 8.94 -0.15 -9.97
N MET A 169 7.79 -0.49 -10.55
CA MET A 169 6.93 -1.59 -10.14
C MET A 169 6.34 -2.25 -11.38
N THR A 170 6.42 -3.57 -11.46
CA THR A 170 5.74 -4.34 -12.51
C THR A 170 4.31 -4.69 -12.08
N ALA A 171 3.42 -4.96 -13.03
CA ALA A 171 2.08 -5.44 -12.70
C ALA A 171 2.06 -6.77 -11.92
N ALA A 172 3.14 -7.55 -12.04
CA ALA A 172 3.35 -8.81 -11.32
C ALA A 172 3.93 -8.62 -9.90
N GLY A 173 4.12 -7.38 -9.43
CA GLY A 173 4.55 -7.09 -8.06
C GLY A 173 6.07 -7.05 -7.85
N VAL A 174 6.88 -7.15 -8.91
CA VAL A 174 8.33 -6.95 -8.81
C VAL A 174 8.64 -5.46 -8.79
N TRP A 175 9.25 -4.97 -7.72
CA TRP A 175 9.74 -3.61 -7.60
C TRP A 175 11.26 -3.54 -7.71
N SER A 176 11.76 -2.40 -8.16
CA SER A 176 13.18 -2.05 -8.08
C SER A 176 13.35 -0.63 -7.55
N TYR A 177 14.45 -0.39 -6.87
CA TYR A 177 14.89 0.92 -6.39
C TYR A 177 16.34 1.14 -6.84
N THR A 178 16.63 2.34 -7.33
CA THR A 178 17.98 2.79 -7.72
C THR A 178 18.30 4.08 -7.00
N LEU A 179 19.34 4.04 -6.17
CA LEU A 179 19.87 5.19 -5.43
C LEU A 179 20.45 6.23 -6.40
N ASN A 180 20.08 7.50 -6.22
CA ASN A 180 20.74 8.61 -6.88
C ASN A 180 22.05 8.93 -6.16
N ASN A 181 23.14 8.37 -6.65
CA ASN A 181 24.45 8.57 -6.04
C ASN A 181 25.00 10.01 -6.20
N SER A 182 24.39 10.85 -7.02
CA SER A 182 24.77 12.27 -7.09
C SER A 182 24.02 13.12 -6.05
N ASN A 183 23.16 12.52 -5.23
CA ASN A 183 22.44 13.22 -4.18
C ASN A 183 23.42 13.65 -3.06
N THR A 184 23.48 14.95 -2.79
CA THR A 184 24.45 15.53 -1.84
C THR A 184 24.26 15.06 -0.40
N THR A 185 23.04 14.73 0.00
CA THR A 185 22.76 14.19 1.34
C THR A 185 23.24 12.75 1.46
N VAL A 186 23.09 11.95 0.40
CA VAL A 186 23.65 10.59 0.34
C VAL A 186 25.17 10.63 0.38
N GLN A 187 25.79 11.52 -0.41
CA GLN A 187 27.25 11.75 -0.45
C GLN A 187 27.85 12.28 0.85
N ALA A 188 27.02 12.81 1.75
CA ALA A 188 27.47 13.29 3.05
C ALA A 188 27.41 12.20 4.14
N LEU A 189 26.92 10.99 3.83
CA LEU A 189 26.83 9.93 4.82
C LEU A 189 28.21 9.36 5.14
N ALA A 190 28.57 9.41 6.42
CA ALA A 190 29.74 8.70 6.90
C ALA A 190 29.56 7.18 6.71
N ALA A 191 30.67 6.44 6.67
CA ALA A 191 30.63 4.99 6.61
C ALA A 191 29.77 4.40 7.73
N SER A 192 28.87 3.48 7.38
CA SER A 192 27.90 2.84 8.29
C SER A 192 26.80 3.76 8.84
N ALA A 193 26.81 5.06 8.55
CA ALA A 193 25.65 5.92 8.81
C ALA A 193 24.52 5.56 7.85
N THR A 194 23.27 5.72 8.28
CA THR A 194 22.10 5.33 7.50
C THR A 194 21.10 6.45 7.31
N LEU A 195 20.41 6.39 6.16
CA LEU A 195 19.18 7.12 5.88
C LEU A 195 18.08 6.15 5.50
N THR A 196 16.84 6.60 5.64
CA THR A 196 15.67 5.86 5.18
C THR A 196 14.99 6.62 4.06
N ASP A 197 14.66 5.90 3.00
CA ASP A 197 13.77 6.36 1.94
C ASP A 197 12.54 5.45 1.86
N THR A 198 11.48 5.95 1.25
CA THR A 198 10.24 5.20 1.07
C THR A 198 9.64 5.45 -0.30
N PHE A 199 8.91 4.47 -0.82
CA PHE A 199 8.01 4.69 -1.95
C PHE A 199 6.72 3.90 -1.75
N THR A 200 5.63 4.39 -2.34
CA THR A 200 4.33 3.74 -2.25
C THR A 200 4.03 3.02 -3.56
N VAL A 201 3.55 1.80 -3.43
CA VAL A 201 3.04 0.98 -4.53
C VAL A 201 1.56 0.72 -4.30
N THR A 202 0.82 0.48 -5.37
CA THR A 202 -0.63 0.37 -5.30
C THR A 202 -1.08 -0.90 -6.01
N ALA A 203 -1.92 -1.69 -5.35
CA ALA A 203 -2.67 -2.77 -6.00
C ALA A 203 -3.65 -2.18 -7.04
N ALA A 204 -4.21 -3.03 -7.89
CA ALA A 204 -5.10 -2.60 -8.98
C ALA A 204 -6.43 -1.98 -8.48
N ASP A 205 -6.88 -2.37 -7.29
CA ASP A 205 -8.07 -1.84 -6.58
C ASP A 205 -7.83 -0.46 -5.93
N GLY A 206 -6.57 0.00 -5.88
CA GLY A 206 -6.17 1.23 -5.20
C GLY A 206 -5.57 1.02 -3.81
N THR A 207 -5.50 -0.21 -3.29
CA THR A 207 -4.91 -0.46 -1.98
C THR A 207 -3.41 -0.19 -1.99
N ALA A 208 -2.95 0.65 -1.06
CA ALA A 208 -1.57 1.14 -1.01
C ALA A 208 -0.67 0.33 -0.06
N LYS A 209 0.60 0.18 -0.43
CA LYS A 209 1.66 -0.38 0.42
C LYS A 209 2.93 0.46 0.35
N VAL A 210 3.51 0.77 1.50
CA VAL A 210 4.82 1.44 1.59
C VAL A 210 5.94 0.41 1.56
N VAL A 211 6.95 0.65 0.72
CA VAL A 211 8.24 -0.03 0.73
C VAL A 211 9.27 0.90 1.35
N THR A 212 10.08 0.37 2.27
CA THR A 212 11.11 1.13 3.00
C THR A 212 12.50 0.70 2.56
N VAL A 213 13.35 1.65 2.17
CA VAL A 213 14.72 1.38 1.75
C VAL A 213 15.69 1.98 2.76
N THR A 214 16.61 1.17 3.27
CA THR A 214 17.73 1.63 4.09
C THR A 214 18.92 1.94 3.18
N ILE A 215 19.45 3.15 3.29
CA ILE A 215 20.61 3.62 2.55
C ILE A 215 21.78 3.66 3.53
N THR A 216 22.86 2.95 3.23
CA THR A 216 24.09 2.97 4.04
C THR A 216 25.17 3.77 3.33
N GLY A 217 25.79 4.72 4.05
CA GLY A 217 26.93 5.50 3.55
C GLY A 217 28.20 4.68 3.41
N SER A 218 29.04 5.09 2.47
CA SER A 218 30.39 4.57 2.24
C SER A 218 31.44 5.63 2.62
N ASN A 219 32.69 5.21 2.83
CA ASN A 219 33.75 6.18 3.10
C ASN A 219 34.25 6.82 1.80
N ASP A 220 34.09 8.12 1.67
CA ASP A 220 34.80 8.93 0.67
C ASP A 220 36.22 9.25 1.11
N ALA A 221 37.19 9.12 0.21
CA ALA A 221 38.55 9.56 0.51
C ALA A 221 38.60 11.09 0.60
N ALA A 222 39.34 11.59 1.58
CA ALA A 222 39.56 13.02 1.74
C ALA A 222 40.30 13.57 0.51
N VAL A 223 39.78 14.67 -0.05
CA VAL A 223 40.51 15.46 -1.05
C VAL A 223 41.45 16.41 -0.30
N ILE A 224 42.72 16.00 -0.16
CA ILE A 224 43.77 16.85 0.39
C ILE A 224 44.28 17.74 -0.74
N SER A 225 44.16 19.05 -0.59
CA SER A 225 44.68 20.05 -1.52
C SER A 225 45.40 21.15 -0.74
N GLY A 226 46.30 21.87 -1.41
CA GLY A 226 47.14 22.90 -0.80
C GLY A 226 48.62 22.70 -1.13
N THR A 227 49.46 23.48 -0.47
CA THR A 227 50.90 23.48 -0.70
C THR A 227 51.57 22.35 0.06
N ASN A 228 52.22 21.44 -0.66
CA ASN A 228 52.99 20.33 -0.09
C ASN A 228 54.52 20.50 -0.27
N THR A 229 54.97 21.72 -0.58
CA THR A 229 56.39 22.06 -0.71
C THR A 229 56.69 23.34 0.03
N GLY A 230 57.80 23.35 0.77
CA GLY A 230 58.36 24.55 1.39
C GLY A 230 59.84 24.64 1.02
N THR A 231 60.38 25.85 0.98
CA THR A 231 61.83 26.03 0.86
C THR A 231 62.40 26.40 2.22
N VAL A 232 63.52 25.78 2.54
CA VAL A 232 64.35 26.15 3.69
C VAL A 232 65.62 26.77 3.13
N THR A 233 65.95 27.97 3.60
CA THR A 233 67.25 28.57 3.32
C THR A 233 68.12 28.38 4.55
N GLU A 234 69.18 27.58 4.42
CA GLU A 234 70.19 27.51 5.47
C GLU A 234 70.84 28.89 5.62
N ALA A 235 70.91 29.36 6.85
CA ALA A 235 71.64 30.58 7.11
C ALA A 235 73.14 30.25 7.07
N GLY A 236 73.80 30.70 6.01
CA GLY A 236 75.24 30.57 5.88
C GLY A 236 75.97 31.07 7.13
N SER A 237 77.16 30.53 7.35
CA SER A 237 78.07 30.99 8.39
C SER A 237 78.89 32.17 7.87
N ASN A 238 78.83 33.32 8.54
CA ASN A 238 79.71 34.43 8.24
C ASN A 238 81.03 34.24 8.98
N ALA A 239 82.13 34.13 8.24
CA ALA A 239 83.47 34.22 8.82
C ALA A 239 83.77 35.70 9.11
N ASN A 240 83.81 36.06 10.39
CA ASN A 240 84.33 37.35 10.77
C ASN A 240 85.86 37.33 10.54
N GLY A 241 86.43 38.44 10.06
CA GLY A 241 87.86 38.54 9.71
C GLY A 241 88.84 38.33 10.88
N ASP A 242 88.34 37.99 12.07
CA ASP A 242 89.08 37.62 13.28
C ASP A 242 89.12 36.09 13.52
N GLY A 243 88.54 35.28 12.64
CA GLY A 243 88.47 33.82 12.77
C GLY A 243 87.27 33.30 13.58
N SER A 244 86.38 34.18 14.05
CA SER A 244 85.09 33.81 14.66
C SER A 244 84.04 33.49 13.60
N VAL A 245 83.16 32.52 13.88
CA VAL A 245 82.02 32.17 13.03
C VAL A 245 80.72 32.41 13.81
N THR A 246 79.84 33.24 13.25
CA THR A 246 78.48 33.43 13.81
C THR A 246 77.48 32.72 12.92
N ALA A 247 76.65 31.83 13.50
CA ALA A 247 75.56 31.20 12.77
C ALA A 247 74.49 32.24 12.42
N GLY A 248 74.06 32.29 11.16
CA GLY A 248 72.92 33.12 10.77
C GLY A 248 71.59 32.51 11.24
N THR A 249 70.50 33.26 11.09
CA THR A 249 69.15 32.81 11.46
C THR A 249 68.46 32.18 10.24
N PRO A 250 68.13 30.87 10.24
CA PRO A 250 67.44 30.26 9.12
C PRO A 250 66.03 30.84 8.97
N SER A 251 65.54 30.88 7.72
CA SER A 251 64.18 31.33 7.40
C SER A 251 63.46 30.28 6.57
N ALA A 252 62.15 30.17 6.79
CA ALA A 252 61.25 29.30 6.05
C ALA A 252 60.08 30.14 5.52
N THR A 253 59.69 29.89 4.27
CA THR A 253 58.48 30.47 3.67
C THR A 253 57.68 29.35 3.03
N ALA A 254 56.39 29.28 3.35
CA ALA A 254 55.43 28.43 2.66
C ALA A 254 54.71 29.27 1.60
N THR A 255 54.44 28.70 0.42
CA THR A 255 53.63 29.31 -0.64
C THR A 255 52.58 28.35 -1.11
#